data_AF-A0AAJ2WFW1-F1
#
_entry.id   AF-A0AAJ2WFW1-F1
#
_cell.length_a   1.000
_cell.length_b   1.000
_cell.length_c   1.000
_cell.angle_alpha   90.00
_cell.angle_beta   90.00
_cell.angle_gamma   90.00
#
_symmetry.space_group_name_H-M   'P 1'
#
loop_
_entity.id
_entity.type
_entity.pdbx_description
1 polymer ?
#
loop_
_entity_poly.entity_id
_entity_poly.type
_entity_poly.pdbx_seq_one_letter_code
_entity_poly.pdbx_strand_id
1 'polypeptide(L)' 'MVPGLVTQPVKHIDGDIWELRPLADRIFFFYWKDNTFVLLHYFHKKT' A
#
# COMPACT_ATOMS: atom_id res chain seq x y z
N MET A 1 2.71 -9.82 22.12
CA MET A 1 2.23 -8.42 22.00
C MET A 1 3.43 -7.56 21.63
N VAL A 2 3.59 -7.23 20.34
CA VAL A 2 4.69 -6.37 19.85
C VAL A 2 4.10 -4.99 19.54
N PRO A 3 4.46 -3.93 20.29
CA PRO A 3 3.93 -2.60 20.06
C PRO A 3 4.57 -2.05 18.78
N GLY A 4 3.79 -1.99 17.70
CA GLY A 4 4.24 -1.60 16.36
C GLY A 4 3.44 -2.21 15.21
N LEU A 5 2.67 -3.27 15.48
CA LEU A 5 1.93 -4.03 14.46
C LEU A 5 0.60 -3.42 14.01
N VAL A 6 0.12 -2.32 14.60
CA VAL A 6 -1.10 -1.63 14.12
C VAL A 6 -0.73 -0.64 13.03
N THR A 7 -0.08 -1.12 11.98
CA THR A 7 -0.02 -0.36 10.73
C THR A 7 -1.17 -0.84 9.88
N GLN A 8 -2.07 0.07 9.50
CA GLN A 8 -3.09 -0.24 8.51
C GLN A 8 -2.35 -0.74 7.26
N PRO A 9 -2.54 -2.01 6.86
CA PRO A 9 -1.74 -2.63 5.80
C PRO A 9 -2.02 -1.95 4.46
N VAL A 10 -3.22 -1.37 4.33
CA VAL A 10 -3.67 -0.61 3.18
C VAL A 10 -4.18 0.75 3.66
N LYS A 11 -3.78 1.82 2.98
CA LYS A 11 -4.25 3.18 3.22
C LYS A 11 -4.85 3.75 1.93
N HIS A 12 -6.07 4.25 1.98
CA HIS A 12 -6.65 5.03 0.88
C HIS A 12 -5.95 6.39 0.79
N ILE A 13 -5.56 6.79 -0.42
CA ILE A 13 -4.89 8.08 -0.64
C ILE A 13 -5.90 9.09 -1.19
N ASP A 14 -6.33 8.89 -2.43
CA ASP A 14 -7.33 9.70 -3.12
C ASP A 14 -7.83 8.98 -4.38
N GLY A 15 -9.07 9.25 -4.80
CA GLY A 15 -9.70 8.59 -5.95
C GLY A 15 -9.62 7.06 -5.86
N ASP A 16 -9.14 6.42 -6.93
CA ASP A 16 -8.96 4.96 -6.98
C ASP A 16 -7.59 4.50 -6.45
N ILE A 17 -6.76 5.40 -5.92
CA ILE A 17 -5.38 5.10 -5.52
C ILE A 17 -5.30 4.66 -4.05
N TRP A 18 -4.60 3.55 -3.86
CA TRP A 18 -4.33 2.92 -2.57
C TRP A 18 -2.83 2.74 -2.35
N GLU A 19 -2.41 2.77 -1.09
CA GLU A 19 -1.05 2.50 -0.66
C GLU A 19 -1.02 1.22 0.18
N LEU A 20 -0.24 0.22 -0.24
CA LEU A 20 0.10 -0.95 0.57
C LEU A 20 1.37 -0.64 1.36
N ARG A 21 1.37 -0.98 2.65
CA ARG A 21 2.43 -0.66 3.60
C ARG A 21 3.00 -1.88 4.33
N PRO A 22 3.59 -2.87 3.63
CA PRO A 22 4.27 -3.97 4.31
C PRO A 22 5.60 -3.45 4.88
N LEU A 23 5.75 -3.44 6.21
CA LEU A 23 6.96 -2.97 6.89
C LEU A 23 7.37 -1.55 6.42
N ALA A 24 8.55 -1.42 5.81
CA ALA A 24 9.09 -0.17 5.28
C ALA A 24 8.77 0.05 3.78
N ASP A 25 8.15 -0.92 3.12
CA ASP A 25 7.81 -0.80 1.70
C ASP A 25 6.54 0.02 1.50
N ARG A 26 6.49 0.73 0.40
CA ARG A 26 5.33 1.50 -0.05
C ARG A 26 5.07 1.16 -1.50
N ILE A 27 3.87 0.67 -1.74
CA ILE A 27 3.41 0.26 -3.07
C ILE A 27 2.11 1.01 -3.34
N PHE A 28 2.11 1.85 -4.37
CA PHE A 28 0.88 2.48 -4.85
C PHE A 28 0.20 1.58 -5.88
N PHE A 29 -1.11 1.40 -5.74
CA PHE A 29 -1.88 0.56 -6.63
C PHE A 29 -3.32 1.06 -6.77
N PHE A 30 -4.03 0.59 -7.78
CA PHE A 30 -5.47 0.75 -7.90
C PHE A 30 -6.13 -0.54 -8.41
N TYR A 31 -7.43 -0.67 -8.16
CA TYR A 31 -8.23 -1.77 -8.71
C TYR A 31 -8.62 -1.46 -10.15
N TRP A 32 -8.30 -2.38 -11.04
CA TRP A 32 -8.82 -2.42 -12.41
C TRP A 32 -9.90 -3.50 -12.52
N LYS A 33 -10.55 -3.64 -13.68
CA LYS A 33 -11.61 -4.64 -13.86
C LYS A 33 -11.10 -6.09 -13.71
N ASP A 34 -12.04 -7.01 -13.50
CA ASP A 34 -11.79 -8.45 -13.53
C ASP A 34 -10.73 -8.92 -12.51
N ASN A 35 -10.88 -8.51 -11.24
CA ASN A 35 -9.96 -8.87 -10.14
C ASN A 35 -8.49 -8.47 -10.39
N THR A 36 -8.26 -7.53 -11.31
CA THR A 36 -6.92 -7.07 -11.68
C THR A 36 -6.54 -5.88 -10.82
N PHE A 37 -5.32 -5.87 -10.30
CA PHE A 37 -4.74 -4.71 -9.63
C PHE A 37 -3.54 -4.23 -10.43
N VAL A 38 -3.42 -2.91 -10.60
CA VAL A 38 -2.29 -2.30 -11.29
C VAL A 38 -1.39 -1.65 -10.26
N LEU A 39 -0.12 -2.06 -10.25
CA LEU A 39 0.93 -1.51 -9.40
C LEU A 39 1.55 -0.30 -10.12
N LEU A 40 1.40 0.88 -9.55
CA LEU A 40 1.85 2.13 -10.16
C LEU A 40 3.32 2.41 -9.87
N HIS A 41 3.71 2.32 -8.61
CA HIS A 41 5.05 2.67 -8.15
C HIS A 41 5.38 1.94 -6.86
N TYR A 42 6.65 1.54 -6.73
CA TYR A 42 7.21 0.88 -5.55
C TYR A 42 8.43 1.66 -5.07
N PHE A 43 8.48 1.93 -3.77
CA PHE A 43 9.69 2.42 -3.12
C PHE A 43 9.84 1.86 -1.71
N HIS A 44 11.10 1.70 -1.30
CA HIS A 44 11.46 1.32 0.06
C HIS A 44 11.74 2.57 0.89
N LYS A 45 11.05 2.74 2.01
CA LYS A 45 11.28 3.87 2.92
C LYS A 45 12.61 3.65 3.66
N LYS A 46 13.61 4.48 3.37
CA LYS A 46 14.97 4.38 3.95
C LYS A 46 15.14 5.10 5.29
N THR A 47 14.05 5.57 5.92
CA THR A 47 14.11 6.45 7.11
C THR A 47 12.93 6.23 8.03
#